data_AF-A0A0F7EIU5-F1
#
_entry.id   AF-A0A0F7EIU5-F1
#
_cell.length_a   1.000
_cell.length_b   1.000
_cell.length_c   1.000
_cell.angle_alpha   90.00
_cell.angle_beta   90.00
_cell.angle_gamma   90.00
#
_symmetry.space_group_name_H-M   'P 1'
#
loop_
_entity.id
_entity.type
_entity.pdbx_description
1 polymer ?
#
loop_
_entity_poly.entity_id
_entity_poly.type
_entity_poly.pdbx_seq_one_letter_code
_entity_poly.pdbx_strand_id
1 'polypeptide(L)'
;MIGYLNKCPHCKKEASFVLEELECDKSLVAWCRSCGNYINQTFTLETFRRWWERHQQGEEKIAPPIKKEVLEKLKMLEETIAQDSSCYLNRVEIHLKDFTDYVYKNDAE
;
A
#
# COMPACT_ATOMS: atom_id res chain seq x y z
N MET A 1 11.96 -8.28 -9.50
CA MET A 1 12.61 -8.07 -8.19
C MET A 1 11.56 -7.45 -7.27
N ILE A 2 11.01 -8.22 -6.32
CA ILE A 2 10.09 -7.68 -5.30
C ILE A 2 10.98 -6.85 -4.38
N GLY A 3 10.94 -5.52 -4.52
CA GLY A 3 11.89 -4.62 -3.87
C GLY A 3 11.77 -4.66 -2.35
N TYR A 4 12.63 -5.45 -1.72
CA TYR A 4 12.90 -5.34 -0.29
C TYR A 4 13.76 -4.11 -0.06
N LEU A 5 13.33 -3.24 0.85
CA LEU A 5 14.18 -2.16 1.36
C LEU A 5 15.45 -2.76 1.96
N ASN A 6 16.59 -2.10 1.78
CA ASN A 6 17.84 -2.49 2.45
C ASN A 6 17.95 -1.86 3.85
N LYS A 7 17.26 -0.74 4.10
CA LYS A 7 17.22 -0.06 5.40
C LYS A 7 15.80 0.34 5.77
N CYS A 8 15.49 0.32 7.07
CA CYS A 8 14.22 0.82 7.57
C CYS A 8 14.12 2.35 7.41
N PRO A 9 13.04 2.90 6.81
CA PRO A 9 12.93 4.36 6.63
C PRO A 9 12.82 5.11 7.97
N HIS A 10 12.27 4.48 9.00
CA HIS A 10 12.13 5.06 10.34
C HIS A 10 13.44 5.06 11.15
N CYS A 11 14.16 3.92 11.23
CA CYS A 11 15.34 3.81 12.09
C CYS A 11 16.68 3.74 11.34
N LYS A 12 16.66 3.70 10.01
CA LYS A 12 17.82 3.60 9.10
C LYS A 12 18.76 2.39 9.32
N LYS A 13 18.42 1.50 10.25
CA LYS A 13 19.09 0.21 10.45
C LYS A 13 18.77 -0.75 9.30
N GLU A 14 19.62 -1.78 9.13
CA GLU A 14 19.45 -2.83 8.14
C GLU A 14 18.04 -3.44 8.22
N ALA A 15 17.48 -3.70 7.05
CA ALA A 15 16.12 -4.15 6.87
C ALA A 15 15.96 -5.59 7.39
N SER A 16 15.47 -5.70 8.62
CA SER A 16 14.90 -6.94 9.15
C SER A 16 13.40 -6.75 9.29
N PHE A 17 12.64 -7.18 8.29
CA PHE A 17 11.20 -7.01 8.23
C PHE A 17 10.44 -8.34 8.40
N VAL A 18 9.29 -8.27 9.06
CA VAL A 18 8.27 -9.33 9.05
C VAL A 18 7.09 -8.83 8.21
N LEU A 19 6.70 -9.59 7.19
CA LEU A 19 5.54 -9.26 6.36
C LEU A 19 4.27 -9.77 7.03
N GLU A 20 3.28 -8.91 7.13
CA GLU A 20 1.97 -9.23 7.69
C GLU A 20 0.86 -8.59 6.85
N GLU A 21 -0.31 -9.22 6.81
CA GLU A 21 -1.52 -8.63 6.25
C GLU A 21 -2.34 -8.04 7.40
N LEU A 22 -2.70 -6.76 7.29
CA LEU A 22 -3.61 -6.15 8.26
C LEU A 22 -5.05 -6.57 7.92
N GLU A 23 -5.65 -7.36 8.80
CA GLU A 23 -7.01 -7.91 8.59
C GLU A 23 -8.05 -6.84 8.27
N CYS A 24 -7.95 -5.67 8.91
CA CYS A 24 -8.92 -4.58 8.76
C CYS A 24 -8.89 -3.90 7.39
N ASP A 25 -7.71 -3.75 6.79
CA ASP A 25 -7.53 -2.92 5.58
C ASP A 25 -7.05 -3.74 4.37
N LYS A 26 -6.79 -5.05 4.57
CA LYS A 26 -6.23 -5.95 3.54
C LYS A 26 -4.92 -5.42 2.94
N SER A 27 -4.22 -4.59 3.71
CA SER A 27 -2.95 -4.02 3.32
C SER A 27 -1.81 -4.93 3.76
N LEU A 28 -0.84 -5.12 2.87
CA LEU A 28 0.42 -5.77 3.21
C LEU A 28 1.30 -4.75 3.93
N VAL A 29 1.81 -5.10 5.10
CA VAL A 29 2.73 -4.29 5.89
C VAL A 29 4.04 -5.03 6.12
N ALA A 30 5.10 -4.27 6.35
CA ALA A 30 6.40 -4.80 6.73
C ALA A 30 6.83 -4.21 8.08
N TRP A 31 6.87 -5.03 9.13
CA TRP A 31 7.27 -4.64 10.48
C TRP A 31 8.77 -4.70 10.67
N CYS A 32 9.39 -3.58 11.05
CA CYS A 32 10.81 -3.54 11.34
C CYS A 32 11.10 -4.14 12.72
N ARG A 33 11.84 -5.25 12.79
CA ARG A 33 12.26 -5.88 14.06
C ARG A 33 13.13 -4.97 14.94
N SER A 34 13.80 -3.98 14.34
CA SER A 34 14.71 -3.11 15.07
C SER A 34 14.02 -1.99 15.85
N CYS A 35 12.90 -1.46 15.36
CA CYS A 35 12.22 -0.31 15.97
C CYS A 35 10.74 -0.53 16.22
N GLY A 36 10.18 -1.67 15.82
CA GLY A 36 8.77 -1.99 16.01
C GLY A 36 7.81 -1.15 15.15
N ASN A 37 8.30 -0.28 14.28
CA ASN A 37 7.45 0.45 13.33
C ASN A 37 7.19 -0.41 12.09
N TYR A 38 6.01 -0.26 11.50
CA TYR A 38 5.66 -0.86 10.23
C TYR A 38 5.70 0.16 9.10
N ILE A 39 5.86 -0.34 7.89
CA ILE A 39 5.67 0.41 6.66
C ILE A 39 4.59 -0.27 5.84
N ASN A 40 3.66 0.51 5.31
CA ASN A 40 2.69 -0.01 4.35
C ASN A 40 3.44 -0.38 3.06
N GLN A 41 3.35 -1.66 2.67
CA GLN A 41 3.90 -2.12 1.40
C GLN A 41 2.96 -1.77 0.25
N THR A 42 1.65 -1.77 0.50
CA THR A 42 0.64 -1.41 -0.48
C THR A 42 -0.62 -0.88 0.21
N PHE A 43 -1.28 0.08 -0.42
CA PHE A 43 -2.64 0.51 -0.12
C PHE A 43 -3.59 -0.09 -1.16
N THR A 44 -4.64 -0.77 -0.70
CA THR A 44 -5.72 -1.27 -1.56
C THR A 44 -6.74 -0.16 -1.82
N LEU A 45 -7.59 -0.32 -2.84
CA LEU A 45 -8.71 0.62 -3.04
C LEU A 45 -9.68 0.61 -1.84
N GLU A 46 -9.83 -0.53 -1.17
CA GLU A 46 -10.58 -0.67 0.07
C GLU A 46 -9.97 0.17 1.20
N THR A 47 -8.63 0.18 1.32
CA THR A 47 -7.94 1.05 2.29
C THR A 47 -8.30 2.52 2.08
N PHE A 48 -8.27 3.00 0.83
CA PHE A 48 -8.63 4.39 0.52
C PHE A 48 -10.12 4.67 0.75
N ARG A 49 -11.01 3.72 0.44
CA ARG A 49 -12.45 3.86 0.70
C ARG A 49 -12.71 4.07 2.19
N ARG A 50 -12.18 3.21 3.04
CA ARG A 50 -12.32 3.28 4.50
C ARG A 50 -11.69 4.56 5.07
N TRP A 51 -10.53 4.95 4.57
CA TRP A 51 -9.89 6.20 4.99
C TRP A 51 -10.76 7.40 4.64
N TRP A 52 -11.35 7.45 3.44
CA TRP A 52 -12.31 8.50 3.09
C TRP A 52 -13.54 8.53 4.01
N GLU A 53 -14.06 7.36 4.41
CA GLU A 53 -15.19 7.25 5.34
C GLU A 53 -14.84 7.82 6.72
N ARG A 54 -13.72 7.39 7.31
CA ARG A 54 -13.23 7.91 8.60
C ARG A 54 -12.98 9.42 8.54
N HIS A 55 -12.41 9.91 7.45
CA HIS A 55 -12.17 11.35 7.27
C HIS A 55 -13.49 12.15 7.19
N GLN A 56 -14.51 11.63 6.51
CA GLN A 56 -15.82 12.28 6.44
C GLN A 56 -16.58 12.26 7.77
N GLN A 57 -16.39 11.22 8.57
CA GLN A 57 -16.95 11.10 9.92
C GLN A 57 -16.21 11.97 10.95
N GLY A 58 -15.08 12.57 10.57
CA GLY A 58 -14.23 13.36 11.48
C GLY A 58 -13.38 12.51 12.42
N GLU A 59 -13.35 11.20 12.23
CA GLU A 59 -12.49 10.27 12.98
C GLU A 59 -11.03 10.38 12.56
N GLU A 60 -10.79 10.79 11.31
CA GLU A 60 -9.47 11.01 10.74
C GLU A 60 -9.32 12.47 10.29
N LYS A 61 -8.21 13.11 10.67
CA LYS A 61 -7.97 14.53 10.37
C LYS A 61 -7.29 14.72 9.02
N ILE A 62 -6.60 13.69 8.54
CA ILE A 62 -5.80 13.75 7.31
C ILE A 62 -6.60 13.11 6.19
N ALA A 63 -6.81 13.85 5.10
CA ALA A 63 -7.43 13.32 3.90
C ALA A 63 -6.53 12.27 3.22
N PRO A 64 -7.09 11.23 2.58
CA PRO A 64 -6.31 10.29 1.79
C PRO A 64 -5.50 10.99 0.69
N PRO A 65 -4.33 10.44 0.29
CA PRO A 65 -3.44 11.05 -0.70
C PRO A 65 -3.98 11.00 -2.14
N ILE A 66 -5.14 10.38 -2.37
CA ILE A 66 -5.85 10.38 -3.65
C ILE A 66 -7.28 10.91 -3.49
N LYS A 67 -7.73 11.69 -4.47
CA LYS A 67 -9.10 12.22 -4.50
C LYS A 67 -10.13 11.10 -4.71
N LYS A 68 -11.37 11.31 -4.23
CA LYS A 68 -12.47 10.34 -4.40
C LYS A 68 -12.75 10.01 -5.86
N GLU A 69 -12.67 11.00 -6.75
CA GLU A 69 -12.94 10.78 -8.18
C GLU A 69 -11.87 9.90 -8.84
N VAL A 70 -10.63 9.93 -8.31
CA VAL A 70 -9.56 9.03 -8.75
C VAL A 70 -9.81 7.62 -8.24
N LEU A 71 -10.24 7.47 -6.99
CA LEU A 71 -10.60 6.18 -6.41
C LEU A 71 -11.70 5.48 -7.22
N GLU A 72 -12.76 6.20 -7.60
CA GLU A 72 -13.84 5.62 -8.42
C GLU A 72 -13.35 5.20 -9.82
N LYS A 73 -12.45 5.96 -10.44
CA LYS A 73 -11.83 5.55 -11.71
C LYS A 73 -11.01 4.27 -11.58
N LEU A 74 -10.30 4.09 -10.47
CA LEU A 74 -9.51 2.88 -10.22
C LEU A 74 -10.41 1.66 -10.03
N LYS A 75 -11.55 1.80 -9.33
CA LYS A 75 -12.55 0.73 -9.21
C LYS A 75 -13.13 0.32 -10.56
N MET A 76 -13.51 1.29 -11.39
CA MET A 76 -13.96 1.02 -12.76
C MET A 76 -12.90 0.28 -13.58
N LEU A 77 -11.62 0.57 -13.34
CA LEU A 77 -10.52 -0.11 -14.01
C LEU A 77 -10.37 -1.56 -13.52
N GLU A 78 -10.48 -1.84 -12.22
CA GLU A 78 -10.52 -3.22 -11.69
C GLU A 78 -11.63 -4.04 -12.36
N GLU A 79 -12.83 -3.47 -12.48
CA GLU A 79 -13.96 -4.11 -13.15
C GLU A 79 -13.69 -4.34 -14.64
N THR A 80 -13.12 -3.33 -15.32
CA THR A 80 -12.77 -3.44 -16.75
C THR A 80 -11.75 -4.54 -16.98
N ILE A 81 -10.72 -4.65 -16.15
CA ILE A 81 -9.71 -5.71 -16.23
C ILE A 81 -10.35 -7.07 -15.94
N ALA A 82 -11.22 -7.17 -14.93
CA ALA A 82 -11.89 -8.42 -14.59
C ALA A 82 -12.86 -8.91 -15.69
N GLN A 83 -13.35 -8.01 -16.55
CA GLN A 83 -14.21 -8.32 -17.68
C GLN A 83 -13.45 -8.52 -19.01
N ASP A 84 -12.14 -8.26 -19.02
CA ASP A 84 -11.34 -8.43 -20.22
C ASP A 84 -11.29 -9.91 -20.63
N SER A 85 -11.62 -10.20 -21.88
CA SER A 85 -11.69 -11.58 -22.41
C SER A 85 -10.37 -12.37 -22.33
N SER A 86 -9.24 -11.69 -22.16
CA SER A 86 -7.92 -12.28 -21.98
C SER A 86 -7.47 -12.37 -20.51
N CYS A 87 -8.21 -11.74 -19.59
CA CYS A 87 -7.92 -11.80 -18.16
C CYS A 87 -8.38 -13.14 -17.58
N TYR A 88 -7.44 -13.93 -17.07
CA TYR A 88 -7.70 -15.22 -16.42
C TYR A 88 -7.91 -15.11 -14.91
N LEU A 89 -7.97 -13.88 -14.36
CA LEU A 89 -8.16 -13.64 -12.93
C LEU A 89 -9.65 -13.48 -12.61
N ASN A 90 -10.14 -14.27 -11.67
CA ASN A 90 -11.55 -14.21 -11.23
C ASN A 90 -11.89 -12.98 -10.38
N ARG A 91 -10.86 -12.31 -9.82
CA ARG A 91 -10.95 -11.08 -9.04
C ARG A 91 -9.68 -10.26 -9.30
N VAL A 92 -9.85 -8.96 -9.52
CA VAL A 92 -8.75 -8.02 -9.74
C VAL A 92 -8.78 -7.01 -8.61
N GLU A 93 -7.60 -6.73 -8.05
CA GLU A 93 -7.40 -5.67 -7.05
C GLU A 93 -6.14 -4.87 -7.43
N ILE A 94 -6.26 -3.54 -7.42
CA ILE A 94 -5.17 -2.60 -7.67
C ILE A 94 -4.56 -2.18 -6.34
N HIS A 95 -3.24 -2.36 -6.26
CA HIS A 95 -2.44 -1.98 -5.11
C HIS A 95 -1.58 -0.75 -5.46
N LEU A 96 -1.67 0.29 -4.64
CA LEU A 96 -0.83 1.49 -4.74
C LEU A 96 0.32 1.40 -3.75
N LYS A 97 1.55 1.59 -4.22
CA LYS A 97 2.75 1.57 -3.38
C LYS A 97 3.41 2.95 -3.40
N ASP A 98 3.59 3.53 -2.22
CA ASP A 98 4.36 4.76 -2.04
C ASP A 98 5.85 4.39 -1.87
N PHE A 99 6.70 5.01 -2.68
CA PHE A 99 8.15 4.82 -2.67
C PHE A 99 8.92 6.01 -2.09
N THR A 100 8.25 7.07 -1.65
CA THR A 100 8.85 8.37 -1.29
C THR A 100 10.01 8.23 -0.29
N ASP A 101 9.88 7.37 0.71
CA ASP A 101 10.89 7.20 1.76
C ASP A 101 11.80 5.98 1.56
N TYR A 102 11.77 5.34 0.39
CA TYR A 102 12.52 4.11 0.17
C TYR A 102 14.01 4.39 0.03
N VAL A 103 14.82 3.78 0.90
CA VAL A 103 16.28 3.89 0.88
C VAL A 103 16.89 2.59 0.38
N TYR A 104 17.43 2.63 -0.84
CA TYR A 104 18.21 1.56 -1.43
C TYR A 104 19.70 1.82 -1.22
N LYS A 105 20.52 0.77 -1.11
CA LYS A 105 21.96 0.92 -1.29
C LYS A 105 22.17 1.17 -2.78
N ASN A 106 23.00 2.14 -3.14
CA ASN A 106 23.45 2.24 -4.53
C ASN A 106 24.25 0.96 -4.82
N ASP A 107 24.00 0.30 -5.95
CA ASP A 107 24.71 -0.92 -6.39
C ASP A 107 26.21 -0.66 -6.74
N ALA A 108 26.80 0.40 -6.20
CA ALA A 108 28.18 0.85 -6.43
C ALA A 108 29.06 0.80 -5.17
N GLU A 109 28.65 0.04 -4.14
CA GLU A 109 29.49 -0.32 -2.98
C GLU A 109 29.81 -1.82 -2.98
#